data_AF-A0A9W6YE10-F1
#
_entry.id   AF-A0A9W6YE10-F1
#
_cell.length_a   1.000
_cell.length_b   1.000
_cell.length_c   1.000
_cell.angle_alpha   90.00
_cell.angle_beta   90.00
_cell.angle_gamma   90.00
#
_symmetry.space_group_name_H-M   'P 1'
#
loop_
_entity.id
_entity.type
_entity.pdbx_description
1 polymer ?
#
loop_
_entity_poly.entity_id
_entity_poly.type
_entity_poly.pdbx_seq_one_letter_code
_entity_poly.pdbx_strand_id
1 'polypeptide(L)'
;MNTNVPRIEDSVRSPAWGRSWRNLPHTSKKAASKLFVKLKLKQEANVFESPNFKKWEKSVAKSFAKTPEAASAAMVTTLVGHYGEETLAKMLVDAKSYRTRKVADTLEEALLKSGRLTERQRTISWVSYVKMHGDDPYEMLFLQLKAQYTDNAALASLLVKGNNAVANRLMEVQLNEWMKQDQSVESIFNLLKLDQAGDKLFEYPTTSTWAWYARKVDKHNPDESMLATLKQHYIS
;
A
#
# COMPACT_ATOMS: atom_id res chain seq x y z
N MET A 1 -3.93 30.83 17.19
CA MET A 1 -3.58 29.46 17.65
C MET A 1 -3.36 28.63 16.40
N ASN A 2 -2.09 28.28 16.11
CA ASN A 2 -1.68 27.69 14.85
C ASN A 2 -1.28 26.23 15.13
N THR A 3 -2.11 25.28 14.73
CA THR A 3 -1.85 23.85 14.94
C THR A 3 -0.92 23.34 13.85
N ASN A 4 0.38 23.39 14.13
CA ASN A 4 1.42 22.69 13.39
C ASN A 4 1.15 21.18 13.48
N VAL A 5 0.59 20.61 12.42
CA VAL A 5 0.64 19.16 12.18
C VAL A 5 2.09 18.84 11.77
N PRO A 6 2.82 17.98 12.48
CA PRO A 6 4.18 17.64 12.09
C PRO A 6 4.16 16.97 10.72
N ARG A 7 4.83 17.61 9.74
CA ARG A 7 5.09 17.03 8.43
C ARG A 7 5.98 15.80 8.65
N ILE A 8 5.49 14.62 8.28
CA ILE A 8 6.21 13.34 8.36
C ILE A 8 7.29 13.30 7.26
N GLU A 9 8.23 14.24 7.27
CA GLU A 9 9.39 14.23 6.37
C GLU A 9 10.73 14.07 7.11
N ASP A 10 10.80 14.30 8.43
CA ASP A 10 12.11 14.49 9.07
C ASP A 10 12.59 13.39 10.05
N SER A 11 11.81 12.35 10.38
CA SER A 11 12.26 11.37 11.41
C SER A 11 12.59 9.94 10.93
N VAL A 12 12.46 9.63 9.64
CA VAL A 12 13.02 8.39 9.11
C VAL A 12 14.40 8.71 8.56
N ARG A 13 15.47 8.30 9.27
CA ARG A 13 16.83 8.29 8.72
C ARG A 13 16.76 7.78 7.28
N SER A 14 16.97 8.67 6.30
CA SER A 14 16.98 8.31 4.89
C SER A 14 17.93 7.13 4.70
N PRO A 15 17.44 5.97 4.23
CA PRO A 15 18.29 4.83 3.97
C PRO A 15 19.41 5.22 2.99
N ALA A 16 20.56 4.54 3.04
CA ALA A 16 21.72 4.86 2.23
C ALA A 16 21.42 5.03 0.72
N TRP A 17 20.35 4.41 0.22
CA TRP A 17 19.91 4.47 -1.19
C TRP A 17 19.18 5.76 -1.59
N GLY A 18 18.61 6.54 -0.67
CA GLY A 18 18.06 7.88 -0.96
C GLY A 18 19.13 8.89 -1.40
N ARG A 19 20.41 8.57 -1.17
CA ARG A 19 21.58 9.29 -1.70
C ARG A 19 21.89 8.92 -3.15
N SER A 20 21.63 7.68 -3.59
CA SER A 20 21.88 7.24 -4.98
C SER A 20 21.03 8.01 -6.00
N TRP A 21 19.75 8.24 -5.71
CA TRP A 21 18.86 8.99 -6.59
C TRP A 21 19.27 10.47 -6.74
N ARG A 22 19.72 11.08 -5.64
CA ARG A 22 20.22 12.48 -5.59
C ARG A 22 21.57 12.66 -6.29
N ASN A 23 22.44 11.64 -6.25
CA ASN A 23 23.79 11.70 -6.80
C ASN A 23 23.96 11.03 -8.18
N LEU A 24 22.87 10.64 -8.84
CA LEU A 24 22.95 10.12 -10.21
C LEU A 24 23.58 11.17 -11.14
N PRO A 25 24.71 10.89 -11.80
CA PRO A 25 25.35 11.83 -12.69
C PRO A 25 24.37 12.25 -13.81
N HIS A 26 24.19 13.56 -13.98
CA HIS A 26 23.29 14.13 -14.98
C HIS A 26 23.64 13.68 -16.41
N THR A 27 24.92 13.44 -16.67
CA THR A 27 25.44 12.88 -17.93
C THR A 27 24.91 11.47 -18.20
N SER A 28 24.81 10.61 -17.19
CA SER A 28 24.33 9.24 -17.33
C SER A 28 22.82 9.17 -17.58
N LYS A 29 22.03 10.06 -16.95
CA LYS A 29 20.59 10.21 -17.26
C LYS A 29 20.36 10.60 -18.72
N LYS A 30 21.13 11.58 -19.22
CA LYS A 30 21.06 12.01 -20.63
C LYS A 30 21.48 10.92 -21.61
N ALA A 31 22.50 10.13 -21.29
CA ALA A 31 22.97 9.04 -22.15
C ALA A 31 21.93 7.91 -22.29
N ALA A 32 21.32 7.48 -21.19
CA ALA A 32 20.28 6.45 -21.20
C ALA A 32 19.04 6.87 -22.02
N SER A 33 18.59 8.12 -21.85
CA SER A 33 17.48 8.69 -22.62
C SER A 33 17.82 8.84 -24.10
N LYS A 34 19.03 9.31 -24.45
CA LYS A 34 19.47 9.41 -25.85
C LYS A 34 19.49 8.05 -26.55
N LEU A 35 19.95 7.00 -25.86
CA LEU A 35 19.93 5.64 -26.40
C LEU A 35 18.51 5.09 -26.54
N PHE A 36 17.63 5.39 -25.58
CA PHE A 36 16.21 5.01 -25.61
C PHE A 36 15.51 5.57 -26.86
N VAL A 37 15.72 6.86 -27.15
CA VAL A 37 15.18 7.54 -28.35
C VAL A 37 15.79 6.96 -29.62
N LYS A 38 17.11 6.74 -29.66
CA LYS A 38 17.80 6.16 -30.84
C LYS A 38 17.25 4.78 -31.21
N LEU A 39 16.87 3.98 -30.22
CA LEU A 39 16.30 2.65 -30.41
C LEU A 39 14.79 2.66 -30.67
N LYS A 40 14.15 3.85 -30.72
CA LYS A 40 12.72 4.04 -31.01
C LYS A 40 11.78 3.24 -30.08
N LEU A 41 12.21 2.98 -28.85
CA LEU A 41 11.50 2.09 -27.91
C LEU A 41 10.08 2.55 -27.58
N LYS A 42 9.80 3.86 -27.64
CA LYS A 42 8.45 4.40 -27.42
C LYS A 42 7.43 3.95 -28.48
N GLN A 43 7.88 3.58 -29.68
CA GLN A 43 7.02 3.23 -30.82
C GLN A 43 6.72 1.73 -30.87
N GLU A 44 7.29 0.94 -29.96
CA GLU A 44 7.13 -0.51 -29.95
C GLU A 44 5.84 -0.91 -29.25
N ALA A 45 5.11 -1.86 -29.86
CA ALA A 45 3.82 -2.33 -29.34
C ALA A 45 3.92 -2.94 -27.93
N ASN A 46 5.02 -3.67 -27.65
CA ASN A 46 5.35 -4.15 -26.31
C ASN A 46 6.83 -3.92 -26.03
N VAL A 47 7.13 -2.74 -25.48
CA VAL A 47 8.52 -2.30 -25.23
C VAL A 47 9.26 -3.30 -24.34
N PHE A 48 8.64 -3.87 -23.31
CA PHE A 48 9.33 -4.75 -22.36
C PHE A 48 9.73 -6.11 -22.96
N GLU A 49 9.02 -6.57 -23.99
CA GLU A 49 9.33 -7.82 -24.68
C GLU A 49 10.32 -7.64 -25.83
N SER A 50 10.59 -6.40 -26.22
CA SER A 50 11.33 -6.10 -27.44
C SER A 50 12.83 -6.46 -27.33
N PRO A 51 13.44 -6.95 -28.43
CA PRO A 51 14.88 -7.14 -28.50
C PRO A 51 15.67 -5.84 -28.31
N ASN A 52 15.13 -4.70 -28.75
CA ASN A 52 15.78 -3.40 -28.60
C ASN A 52 15.76 -2.94 -27.14
N PHE A 53 14.70 -3.24 -26.40
CA PHE A 53 14.63 -2.94 -24.98
C PHE A 53 15.65 -3.76 -24.19
N LYS A 54 15.80 -5.06 -24.48
CA LYS A 54 16.86 -5.89 -23.88
C LYS A 54 18.26 -5.36 -24.19
N LYS A 55 18.47 -4.86 -25.41
CA LYS A 55 19.75 -4.23 -25.82
C LYS A 55 20.00 -2.94 -25.04
N TRP A 56 18.98 -2.10 -24.90
CA TRP A 56 19.03 -0.88 -24.11
C TRP A 56 19.30 -1.16 -22.63
N GLU A 57 18.55 -2.08 -22.03
CA GLU A 57 18.66 -2.51 -20.65
C GLU A 57 20.10 -2.96 -20.34
N LYS A 58 20.64 -3.89 -21.13
CA LYS A 58 22.02 -4.36 -20.98
C LYS A 58 23.04 -3.23 -21.10
N SER A 59 22.81 -2.28 -22.00
CA SER A 59 23.70 -1.13 -22.18
C SER A 59 23.68 -0.22 -20.96
N VAL A 60 22.51 0.07 -20.40
CA VAL A 60 22.37 0.89 -19.20
C VAL A 60 22.97 0.15 -18.00
N ALA A 61 22.65 -1.14 -17.81
CA ALA A 61 23.23 -1.96 -16.74
C ALA A 61 24.77 -1.97 -16.77
N LYS A 62 25.38 -2.10 -17.96
CA LYS A 62 26.84 -2.06 -18.13
C LYS A 62 27.45 -0.72 -17.72
N SER A 63 26.77 0.40 -17.98
CA SER A 63 27.24 1.74 -17.56
C SER A 63 27.23 1.95 -16.06
N PHE A 64 26.50 1.13 -15.31
CA PHE A 64 26.36 1.20 -13.85
C PHE A 64 26.73 -0.13 -13.18
N ALA A 65 27.66 -0.89 -13.76
CA ALA A 65 28.00 -2.24 -13.29
C ALA A 65 28.44 -2.33 -11.82
N LYS A 66 28.95 -1.23 -11.26
CA LYS A 66 29.36 -1.11 -9.84
C LYS A 66 28.23 -0.66 -8.91
N THR A 67 27.08 -0.27 -9.45
CA THR A 67 25.94 0.31 -8.71
C THR A 67 24.63 -0.12 -9.38
N PRO A 68 24.17 -1.36 -9.21
CA PRO A 68 22.94 -1.88 -9.82
C PRO A 68 21.71 -0.98 -9.57
N GLU A 69 21.61 -0.39 -8.39
CA GLU A 69 20.52 0.51 -7.99
C GLU A 69 20.51 1.80 -8.84
N ALA A 70 21.69 2.33 -9.18
CA ALA A 70 21.81 3.48 -10.07
C ALA A 70 21.41 3.14 -11.50
N ALA A 71 21.64 1.89 -11.93
CA ALA A 71 21.18 1.39 -13.22
C ALA A 71 19.64 1.37 -13.27
N SER A 72 19.01 0.74 -12.28
CA SER A 72 17.55 0.68 -12.16
C SER A 72 16.94 2.07 -12.08
N ALA A 73 17.54 2.98 -11.31
CA ALA A 73 17.10 4.35 -11.19
C ALA A 73 17.21 5.14 -12.51
N ALA A 74 18.28 4.92 -13.29
CA ALA A 74 18.44 5.53 -14.61
C ALA A 74 17.42 4.98 -15.62
N MET A 75 17.13 3.68 -15.57
CA MET A 75 16.09 3.03 -16.40
C MET A 75 14.71 3.59 -16.07
N VAL A 76 14.31 3.58 -14.79
CA VAL A 76 13.03 4.12 -14.33
C VAL A 76 12.90 5.60 -14.68
N THR A 77 13.93 6.41 -14.44
CA THR A 77 13.90 7.85 -14.78
C THR A 77 13.66 8.07 -16.28
N THR A 78 14.30 7.25 -17.12
CA THR A 78 14.14 7.33 -18.58
C THR A 78 12.73 6.93 -19.00
N LEU A 79 12.23 5.80 -18.49
CA LEU A 79 10.89 5.29 -18.80
C LEU A 79 9.80 6.24 -18.33
N VAL A 80 9.91 6.78 -17.11
CA VAL A 80 8.99 7.81 -16.58
C VAL A 80 9.00 9.05 -17.47
N GLY A 81 10.16 9.51 -17.93
CA GLY A 81 10.26 10.67 -18.83
C GLY A 81 9.56 10.48 -20.17
N HIS A 82 9.39 9.24 -20.64
CA HIS A 82 8.79 8.94 -21.94
C HIS A 82 7.31 8.51 -21.88
N TYR A 83 6.91 7.81 -20.82
CA TYR A 83 5.56 7.25 -20.66
C TYR A 83 4.71 7.95 -19.59
N GLY A 84 5.34 8.65 -18.64
CA GLY A 84 4.68 9.08 -17.41
C GLY A 84 4.56 7.95 -16.39
N GLU A 85 4.44 8.31 -15.12
CA GLU A 85 4.51 7.36 -13.99
C GLU A 85 3.33 6.40 -13.95
N GLU A 86 2.11 6.90 -14.20
CA GLU A 86 0.90 6.08 -14.19
C GLU A 86 0.86 5.06 -15.33
N THR A 87 1.15 5.52 -16.56
CA THR A 87 1.19 4.68 -17.74
C THR A 87 2.28 3.61 -17.61
N LEU A 88 3.46 3.98 -17.12
CA LEU A 88 4.55 3.04 -16.87
C LEU A 88 4.16 1.97 -15.85
N ALA A 89 3.49 2.35 -14.76
CA ALA A 89 3.03 1.38 -13.75
C ALA A 89 2.08 0.35 -14.35
N LYS A 90 1.12 0.76 -15.18
CA LYS A 90 0.20 -0.17 -15.88
C LYS A 90 0.95 -1.08 -16.85
N MET A 91 1.85 -0.52 -17.67
CA MET A 91 2.64 -1.33 -18.61
C MET A 91 3.55 -2.34 -17.90
N LEU A 92 4.08 -2.01 -16.71
CA LEU A 92 4.88 -2.93 -15.89
C LEU A 92 4.04 -4.07 -15.31
N VAL A 93 2.77 -3.81 -14.96
CA VAL A 93 1.83 -4.86 -14.55
C VAL A 93 1.58 -5.83 -15.71
N ASP A 94 1.32 -5.31 -16.92
CA ASP A 94 1.04 -6.14 -18.11
C ASP A 94 2.28 -6.94 -18.57
N ALA A 95 3.48 -6.36 -18.44
CA ALA A 95 4.72 -7.00 -18.86
C ALA A 95 5.10 -8.25 -18.04
N LYS A 96 4.56 -8.43 -16.83
CA LYS A 96 4.90 -9.54 -15.92
C LYS A 96 4.41 -10.93 -16.35
N SER A 97 3.84 -11.04 -17.56
CA SER A 97 3.77 -12.28 -18.33
C SER A 97 5.16 -12.96 -18.43
N TYR A 98 5.19 -14.29 -18.33
CA TYR A 98 6.27 -15.19 -17.88
C TYR A 98 7.73 -14.91 -18.34
N ARG A 99 7.98 -14.08 -19.36
CA ARG A 99 9.32 -13.82 -19.94
C ARG A 99 10.02 -12.53 -19.46
N THR A 100 9.32 -11.54 -18.89
CA THR A 100 9.96 -10.26 -18.45
C THR A 100 9.82 -9.95 -16.96
N ARG A 101 9.30 -10.91 -16.19
CA ARG A 101 9.00 -10.82 -14.74
C ARG A 101 10.12 -10.18 -13.91
N LYS A 102 11.36 -10.68 -13.97
CA LYS A 102 12.49 -10.18 -13.15
C LYS A 102 12.81 -8.69 -13.38
N VAL A 103 12.74 -8.24 -14.63
CA VAL A 103 13.02 -6.83 -14.98
C VAL A 103 11.86 -5.96 -14.57
N ALA A 104 10.62 -6.41 -14.79
CA ALA A 104 9.43 -5.70 -14.36
C ALA A 104 9.34 -5.57 -12.82
N ASP A 105 9.71 -6.61 -12.07
CA ASP A 105 9.80 -6.58 -10.59
C ASP A 105 10.84 -5.54 -10.13
N THR A 106 12.03 -5.57 -10.74
CA THR A 106 13.12 -4.63 -10.40
C THR A 106 12.73 -3.18 -10.69
N LEU A 107 12.04 -2.93 -11.80
CA LEU A 107 11.61 -1.59 -12.20
C LEU A 107 10.43 -1.08 -11.36
N GLU A 108 9.49 -1.96 -10.98
CA GLU A 108 8.40 -1.60 -10.06
C GLU A 108 8.93 -1.28 -8.66
N GLU A 109 9.84 -2.10 -8.13
CA GLU A 109 10.48 -1.85 -6.83
C GLU A 109 11.26 -0.53 -6.84
N ALA A 110 12.00 -0.25 -7.92
CA ALA A 110 12.69 1.02 -8.09
C ALA A 110 11.73 2.21 -8.24
N LEU A 111 10.56 2.03 -8.87
CA LEU A 111 9.53 3.07 -8.99
C LEU A 111 8.89 3.37 -7.63
N LEU A 112 8.56 2.36 -6.83
CA LEU A 112 8.07 2.51 -5.45
C LEU A 112 9.08 3.25 -4.56
N LYS A 113 10.35 2.85 -4.63
CA LYS A 113 11.46 3.47 -3.87
C LYS A 113 11.80 4.89 -4.31
N SER A 114 11.41 5.30 -5.51
CA SER A 114 11.69 6.67 -5.99
C SER A 114 10.92 7.76 -5.23
N GLY A 115 9.87 7.39 -4.47
CA GLY A 115 9.01 8.34 -3.76
C GLY A 115 8.11 9.17 -4.66
N ARG A 116 8.15 8.94 -5.98
CA ARG A 116 7.45 9.74 -6.99
C ARG A 116 5.98 9.34 -7.17
N LEU A 117 5.65 8.10 -6.82
CA LEU A 117 4.27 7.63 -6.80
C LEU A 117 3.48 8.35 -5.71
N THR A 118 2.27 8.78 -6.07
CA THR A 118 1.26 9.21 -5.10
C THR A 118 0.89 8.05 -4.17
N GLU A 119 0.35 8.36 -2.99
CA GLU A 119 -0.09 7.34 -2.03
C GLU A 119 -1.11 6.36 -2.63
N ARG A 120 -2.00 6.89 -3.49
CA ARG A 120 -2.95 6.10 -4.28
C ARG A 120 -2.25 5.12 -5.24
N GLN A 121 -1.18 5.55 -5.91
CA GLN A 121 -0.47 4.68 -6.85
C GLN A 121 0.37 3.63 -6.13
N ARG A 122 0.99 3.97 -4.99
CA ARG A 122 1.74 3.00 -4.17
C ARG A 122 0.83 1.90 -3.66
N THR A 123 -0.34 2.27 -3.14
CA THR A 123 -1.34 1.30 -2.68
C THR A 123 -1.84 0.41 -3.83
N ILE A 124 -2.11 0.95 -5.02
CA ILE A 124 -2.51 0.15 -6.19
C ILE A 124 -1.41 -0.82 -6.66
N SER A 125 -0.16 -0.35 -6.76
CA SER A 125 0.98 -1.19 -7.17
C SER A 125 1.27 -2.28 -6.14
N TRP A 126 1.30 -1.93 -4.86
CA TRP A 126 1.51 -2.90 -3.79
C TRP A 126 0.37 -3.93 -3.70
N VAL A 127 -0.90 -3.53 -3.89
CA VAL A 127 -2.04 -4.47 -3.98
C VAL A 127 -1.87 -5.44 -5.16
N SER A 128 -1.39 -4.95 -6.31
CA SER A 128 -1.12 -5.80 -7.48
C SER A 128 0.04 -6.77 -7.23
N TYR A 129 1.12 -6.29 -6.59
CA TYR A 129 2.25 -7.12 -6.16
C TYR A 129 1.77 -8.28 -5.29
N VAL A 130 1.02 -8.01 -4.22
CA VAL A 130 0.56 -9.03 -3.27
C VAL A 130 -0.36 -10.05 -3.95
N LYS A 131 -1.31 -9.59 -4.79
CA LYS A 131 -2.20 -10.49 -5.57
C LYS A 131 -1.44 -11.46 -6.48
N MET A 132 -0.34 -11.01 -7.09
CA MET A 132 0.46 -11.87 -7.97
C MET A 132 1.28 -12.91 -7.20
N HIS A 133 1.59 -12.65 -5.94
CA HIS A 133 2.28 -13.57 -5.05
C HIS A 133 1.34 -14.54 -4.32
N GLY A 134 0.03 -14.42 -4.55
CA GLY A 134 -1.00 -15.35 -4.07
C GLY A 134 -1.61 -14.98 -2.73
N ASP A 135 -1.14 -13.92 -2.09
CA ASP A 135 -1.65 -13.43 -0.82
C ASP A 135 -2.82 -12.46 -1.02
N ASP A 136 -3.72 -12.34 -0.05
CA ASP A 136 -4.77 -11.33 -0.09
C ASP A 136 -4.17 -9.93 0.20
N PRO A 137 -4.27 -8.98 -0.74
CA PRO A 137 -3.70 -7.65 -0.58
C PRO A 137 -4.35 -6.82 0.52
N TYR A 138 -5.61 -7.04 0.85
CA TYR A 138 -6.24 -6.33 1.96
C TYR A 138 -5.83 -6.94 3.30
N GLU A 139 -5.62 -8.25 3.38
CA GLU A 139 -5.04 -8.90 4.57
C GLU A 139 -3.63 -8.37 4.86
N MET A 140 -2.75 -8.31 3.86
CA MET A 140 -1.39 -7.82 4.07
C MET A 140 -1.33 -6.32 4.42
N LEU A 141 -2.22 -5.50 3.86
CA LEU A 141 -2.26 -4.06 4.12
C LEU A 141 -2.74 -3.81 5.54
N PHE A 142 -3.75 -4.59 5.93
CA PHE A 142 -4.27 -4.60 7.27
C PHE A 142 -3.20 -4.99 8.30
N LEU A 143 -2.41 -6.05 8.05
CA LEU A 143 -1.29 -6.45 8.93
C LEU A 143 -0.26 -5.33 9.11
N GLN A 144 0.11 -4.63 8.02
CA GLN A 144 1.02 -3.50 8.10
C GLN A 144 0.44 -2.35 8.93
N LEU A 145 -0.83 -2.02 8.74
CA LEU A 145 -1.52 -0.98 9.52
C LEU A 145 -1.61 -1.37 10.99
N LYS A 146 -1.96 -2.63 11.30
CA LYS A 146 -2.04 -3.15 12.67
C LYS A 146 -0.68 -3.11 13.38
N ALA A 147 0.42 -3.30 12.67
CA ALA A 147 1.76 -3.16 13.24
C ALA A 147 2.11 -1.69 13.60
N GLN A 148 1.51 -0.71 12.93
CA GLN A 148 1.71 0.71 13.21
C GLN A 148 0.72 1.26 14.24
N TYR A 149 -0.51 0.75 14.25
CA TYR A 149 -1.59 1.13 15.16
C TYR A 149 -1.81 0.02 16.19
N THR A 150 -1.06 0.07 17.29
CA THR A 150 -1.17 -0.92 18.39
C THR A 150 -2.51 -0.84 19.14
N ASP A 151 -3.23 0.28 19.01
CA ASP A 151 -4.58 0.45 19.54
C ASP A 151 -5.64 0.06 18.49
N ASN A 152 -6.34 -1.05 18.74
CA ASN A 152 -7.39 -1.57 17.86
C ASN A 152 -8.57 -0.61 17.69
N ALA A 153 -8.91 0.16 18.74
CA ALA A 153 -9.98 1.15 18.67
C ALA A 153 -9.59 2.32 17.75
N ALA A 154 -8.33 2.75 17.81
CA ALA A 154 -7.80 3.79 16.94
C ALA A 154 -7.78 3.35 15.46
N LEU A 155 -7.34 2.12 15.18
CA LEU A 155 -7.37 1.56 13.83
C LEU A 155 -8.81 1.43 13.30
N ALA A 156 -9.73 0.88 14.09
CA ALA A 156 -11.13 0.77 13.70
C ALA A 156 -11.75 2.15 13.43
N SER A 157 -11.47 3.14 14.28
CA SER A 157 -11.93 4.53 14.08
C SER A 157 -11.40 5.13 12.78
N LEU A 158 -10.13 4.91 12.45
CA LEU A 158 -9.53 5.37 11.20
C LEU A 158 -10.24 4.78 9.98
N LEU A 159 -10.53 3.48 10.01
CA LEU A 159 -11.23 2.80 8.92
C LEU A 159 -12.67 3.31 8.75
N VAL A 160 -13.42 3.49 9.85
CA VAL A 160 -14.77 4.07 9.79
C VAL A 160 -14.73 5.49 9.21
N LYS A 161 -13.82 6.34 9.71
CA LYS A 161 -13.67 7.72 9.22
C LYS A 161 -13.25 7.79 7.76
N GLY A 162 -12.46 6.82 7.30
CA GLY A 162 -12.00 6.73 5.91
C GLY A 162 -13.14 6.52 4.90
N ASN A 163 -14.21 5.81 5.31
CA ASN A 163 -15.48 5.60 4.59
C ASN A 163 -15.33 5.52 3.06
N ASN A 164 -14.46 4.62 2.59
CA ASN A 164 -14.19 4.41 1.18
C ASN A 164 -14.00 2.93 0.90
N ALA A 165 -13.95 2.54 -0.38
CA ALA A 165 -13.88 1.14 -0.79
C ALA A 165 -12.68 0.38 -0.19
N VAL A 166 -11.53 1.05 0.01
CA VAL A 166 -10.35 0.42 0.63
C VAL A 166 -10.58 0.24 2.12
N ALA A 167 -11.05 1.29 2.81
CA ALA A 167 -11.36 1.24 4.24
C ALA A 167 -12.41 0.17 4.57
N ASN A 168 -13.43 0.02 3.73
CA ASN A 168 -14.46 -1.00 3.88
C ASN A 168 -13.90 -2.43 3.72
N ARG A 169 -12.99 -2.65 2.77
CA ARG A 169 -12.31 -3.95 2.61
C ARG A 169 -11.40 -4.27 3.79
N LEU A 170 -10.66 -3.29 4.29
CA LEU A 170 -9.82 -3.45 5.48
C LEU A 170 -10.66 -3.71 6.74
N MET A 171 -11.82 -3.06 6.86
CA MET A 171 -12.77 -3.33 7.93
C MET A 171 -13.27 -4.77 7.84
N GLU A 172 -13.58 -5.27 6.65
CA GLU A 172 -14.02 -6.65 6.46
C GLU A 172 -12.95 -7.67 6.86
N VAL A 173 -11.69 -7.40 6.52
CA VAL A 173 -10.53 -8.17 7.00
C VAL A 173 -10.45 -8.17 8.52
N GLN A 174 -10.57 -6.99 9.15
CA GLN A 174 -10.53 -6.85 10.62
C GLN A 174 -11.63 -7.68 11.30
N LEU A 175 -12.87 -7.58 10.80
CA LEU A 175 -14.00 -8.36 11.32
C LEU A 175 -13.76 -9.86 11.16
N ASN A 176 -13.22 -10.30 10.01
CA ASN A 176 -12.90 -11.70 9.76
C ASN A 176 -11.80 -12.23 10.69
N GLU A 177 -10.79 -11.41 11.00
CA GLU A 177 -9.74 -11.78 11.94
C GLU A 177 -10.30 -12.01 13.35
N TRP A 178 -11.15 -11.10 13.84
CA TRP A 178 -11.81 -11.26 15.14
C TRP A 178 -12.69 -12.50 15.22
N MET A 179 -13.37 -12.87 14.12
CA MET A 179 -14.11 -14.13 14.06
C MET A 179 -13.18 -15.35 14.10
N LYS A 180 -12.07 -15.33 13.36
CA LYS A 180 -11.07 -16.41 13.38
C LYS A 180 -10.42 -16.59 14.76
N GLN A 181 -10.44 -15.55 15.59
CA GLN A 181 -9.94 -15.54 16.97
C GLN A 181 -11.03 -15.84 18.01
N ASP A 182 -12.22 -16.27 17.57
CA ASP A 182 -13.37 -16.60 18.40
C ASP A 182 -13.71 -15.52 19.45
N GLN A 183 -13.55 -14.25 19.07
CA GLN A 183 -13.87 -13.13 19.96
C GLN A 183 -15.38 -13.05 20.23
N SER A 184 -15.77 -12.75 21.46
CA SER A 184 -17.17 -12.53 21.79
C SER A 184 -17.60 -11.09 21.43
N VAL A 185 -18.92 -10.88 21.33
CA VAL A 185 -19.49 -9.53 21.15
C VAL A 185 -19.06 -8.58 22.26
N GLU A 186 -18.95 -9.08 23.49
CA GLU A 186 -18.44 -8.32 24.64
C GLU A 186 -16.93 -8.04 24.53
N SER A 187 -16.12 -9.04 24.15
CA SER A 187 -14.67 -8.83 24.00
C SER A 187 -14.36 -7.74 22.97
N ILE A 188 -15.09 -7.71 21.84
CA ILE A 188 -14.95 -6.64 20.84
C ILE A 188 -15.46 -5.30 21.35
N PHE A 189 -16.50 -5.28 22.18
CA PHE A 189 -16.97 -4.05 22.85
C PHE A 189 -15.85 -3.40 23.68
N ASN A 190 -15.20 -4.19 24.53
CA ASN A 190 -14.08 -3.76 25.36
C ASN A 190 -12.83 -3.42 24.52
N LEU A 191 -12.54 -4.21 23.49
CA LEU A 191 -11.41 -3.96 22.58
C LEU A 191 -11.53 -2.61 21.87
N LEU A 192 -12.76 -2.21 21.55
CA LEU A 192 -13.09 -0.93 20.94
C LEU A 192 -13.24 0.21 21.97
N LYS A 193 -12.96 -0.07 23.25
CA LYS A 193 -13.03 0.87 24.38
C LYS A 193 -14.42 1.51 24.54
N LEU A 194 -15.46 0.75 24.19
CA LEU A 194 -16.84 1.23 24.28
C LEU A 194 -17.36 1.21 25.71
N ASP A 195 -16.80 0.38 26.59
CA ASP A 195 -17.00 0.37 28.05
C ASP A 195 -16.64 1.71 28.70
N GLN A 196 -15.71 2.45 28.09
CA GLN A 196 -15.22 3.75 28.59
C GLN A 196 -15.94 4.94 27.95
N ALA A 197 -16.88 4.72 27.03
CA ALA A 197 -17.49 5.80 26.27
C ALA A 197 -18.56 6.59 27.05
N GLY A 198 -18.99 6.07 28.21
CA GLY A 198 -20.02 6.73 29.04
C GLY A 198 -21.33 6.95 28.27
N ASP A 199 -21.98 8.07 28.54
CA ASP A 199 -23.20 8.54 27.89
C ASP A 199 -23.03 8.84 26.39
N LYS A 200 -21.78 8.97 25.91
CA LYS A 200 -21.44 9.27 24.51
C LYS A 200 -21.21 8.04 23.65
N LEU A 201 -21.53 6.84 24.15
CA LEU A 201 -21.38 5.58 23.43
C LEU A 201 -21.86 5.65 21.98
N PHE A 202 -23.05 6.18 21.74
CA PHE A 202 -23.63 6.25 20.39
C PHE A 202 -23.03 7.33 19.49
N GLU A 203 -22.20 8.21 20.03
CA GLU A 203 -21.41 9.20 19.28
C GLU A 203 -20.07 8.64 18.81
N TYR A 204 -19.60 7.52 19.39
CA TYR A 204 -18.32 6.93 19.02
C TYR A 204 -18.40 6.25 17.64
N PRO A 205 -17.50 6.57 16.70
CA PRO A 205 -17.53 6.00 15.35
C PRO A 205 -17.28 4.48 15.35
N THR A 206 -16.67 3.92 16.40
CA THR A 206 -16.44 2.48 16.54
C THR A 206 -17.68 1.70 16.96
N THR A 207 -18.74 2.37 17.43
CA THR A 207 -20.01 1.72 17.82
C THR A 207 -20.68 1.04 16.63
N SER A 208 -20.61 1.61 15.43
CA SER A 208 -21.09 0.95 14.21
C SER A 208 -20.27 -0.29 13.85
N THR A 209 -18.95 -0.26 14.08
CA THR A 209 -18.07 -1.41 13.87
C THR A 209 -18.42 -2.58 14.79
N TRP A 210 -18.68 -2.28 16.06
CA TRP A 210 -19.14 -3.28 17.02
C TRP A 210 -20.49 -3.90 16.61
N ALA A 211 -21.46 -3.07 16.21
CA ALA A 211 -22.76 -3.56 15.75
C ALA A 211 -22.65 -4.43 14.48
N TRP A 212 -21.75 -4.08 13.56
CA TRP A 212 -21.46 -4.90 12.39
C TRP A 212 -20.85 -6.25 12.77
N TYR A 213 -19.94 -6.27 13.74
CA TYR A 213 -19.36 -7.50 14.25
C TYR A 213 -20.43 -8.41 14.86
N ALA A 214 -21.26 -7.87 15.76
CA ALA A 214 -22.34 -8.60 16.42
C ALA A 214 -23.27 -9.29 15.40
N ARG A 215 -23.73 -8.56 14.38
CA ARG A 215 -24.57 -9.12 13.29
C ARG A 215 -23.87 -10.20 12.47
N LYS A 216 -22.53 -10.18 12.41
CA LYS A 216 -21.74 -11.15 11.64
C LYS A 216 -21.58 -12.47 12.39
N VAL A 217 -21.36 -12.41 13.71
CA VAL A 217 -21.13 -13.58 14.56
C VAL A 217 -22.43 -14.19 15.09
N ASP A 218 -23.37 -13.37 15.53
CA ASP A 218 -24.68 -13.80 16.01
C ASP A 218 -25.74 -13.45 14.97
N LYS A 219 -25.90 -14.34 14.00
CA LYS A 219 -26.82 -14.12 12.87
C LYS A 219 -28.29 -14.23 13.25
N HIS A 220 -28.60 -14.80 14.42
CA HIS A 220 -29.97 -15.07 14.83
C HIS A 220 -30.47 -14.00 15.80
N ASN A 221 -29.68 -13.66 16.83
CA ASN A 221 -30.11 -12.76 17.89
C ASN A 221 -29.08 -11.65 18.21
N PRO A 222 -28.53 -10.93 17.21
CA PRO A 222 -27.46 -9.96 17.44
C PRO A 222 -27.88 -8.83 18.38
N ASP A 223 -29.14 -8.40 18.33
CA ASP A 223 -29.67 -7.34 19.19
C ASP A 223 -29.74 -7.78 20.66
N GLU A 224 -30.05 -9.05 20.92
CA GLU A 224 -30.05 -9.62 22.28
C GLU A 224 -28.63 -9.68 22.84
N SER A 225 -27.67 -10.16 22.04
CA SER A 225 -26.25 -10.17 22.40
C SER A 225 -25.72 -8.75 22.69
N MET A 226 -26.04 -7.78 21.84
CA MET A 226 -25.67 -6.38 22.06
C MET A 226 -26.33 -5.81 23.33
N LEU A 227 -27.62 -6.05 23.53
CA LEU A 227 -28.34 -5.57 24.71
C LEU A 227 -27.79 -6.18 26.01
N ALA A 228 -27.43 -7.47 26.00
CA ALA A 228 -26.81 -8.13 27.14
C ALA A 228 -25.48 -7.48 27.51
N THR A 229 -24.60 -7.23 26.52
CA THR A 229 -23.34 -6.49 26.74
C THR A 229 -23.59 -5.09 27.29
N LEU A 230 -24.53 -4.33 26.72
CA LEU A 230 -24.84 -2.99 27.22
C LEU A 230 -25.33 -3.01 28.66
N LYS A 231 -26.22 -3.94 29.02
CA LYS A 231 -26.69 -4.09 30.40
C LYS A 231 -25.53 -4.34 31.35
N GLN A 232 -24.64 -5.27 31.02
CA GLN A 232 -23.50 -5.63 31.86
C GLN A 232 -22.55 -4.45 32.14
N HIS A 233 -22.36 -3.54 31.19
CA HIS A 233 -21.41 -2.44 31.31
C HIS A 233 -22.03 -1.11 31.74
N TYR A 234 -23.33 -0.89 31.49
CA TYR A 234 -23.99 0.40 31.68
C TYR A 234 -25.21 0.40 32.61
N ILE A 235 -25.70 -0.78 32.99
CA ILE A 235 -26.92 -0.92 33.79
C ILE A 235 -26.61 -1.92 34.91
N SER A 236 -26.02 -1.43 36.00
CA SER A 236 -25.82 -2.20 37.22
C SER A 236 -27.14 -2.59 37.87
#